data_AF-A0A426XJY7-F1
#
_entry.id   AF-A0A426XJY7-F1
#
_cell.length_a   1.000
_cell.length_b   1.000
_cell.length_c   1.000
_cell.angle_alpha   90.00
_cell.angle_beta   90.00
_cell.angle_gamma   90.00
#
_symmetry.space_group_name_H-M   'P 1'
#
loop_
_entity.id
_entity.type
_entity.pdbx_description
1 polymer ?
#
loop_
_entity_poly.entity_id
_entity_poly.type
_entity_poly.pdbx_seq_one_letter_code
_entity_poly.pdbx_strand_id
1 'polypeptide(L)'
;MGPIPVSTICWYIGTDRCQLIWVFLIFLFSICASGKPLIISHNGASGDYADCTDLAYQKAVDDGADVIDCPVQVTRDGILICMSSIDLIEDTTVTKSPFSSQVSVVPQIKKTAGIFTFNLTLDEIQKNLKRKLISSCFICILTVTLKLKSSNNMINFLEKPAYR
;
A
#
# COMPACT_ATOMS: atom_id res chain seq x y z
N MET A 1 -17.94 -21.33 49.20
CA MET A 1 -16.50 -21.30 48.86
C MET A 1 -16.22 -20.10 47.98
N GLY A 2 -15.55 -19.07 48.50
CA GLY A 2 -14.97 -17.97 47.71
C GLY A 2 -13.45 -17.98 47.91
N PRO A 3 -12.63 -17.64 46.91
CA PRO A 3 -11.18 -17.67 47.06
C PRO A 3 -10.67 -16.43 47.82
N ILE A 4 -10.29 -16.69 49.08
CA ILE A 4 -9.17 -16.22 49.90
C ILE A 4 -8.53 -14.83 49.61
N PRO A 5 -8.46 -13.93 50.60
CA PRO A 5 -7.78 -12.64 50.49
C PRO A 5 -6.26 -12.80 50.60
N VAL A 6 -5.51 -12.16 49.70
CA VAL A 6 -4.05 -11.99 49.80
C VAL A 6 -3.74 -10.85 50.77
N SER A 7 -3.92 -11.11 52.06
CA SER A 7 -3.28 -10.35 53.13
C SER A 7 -2.18 -11.21 53.75
N THR A 8 -0.95 -10.69 53.69
CA THR A 8 0.08 -10.90 54.72
C THR A 8 0.79 -12.27 54.71
N ILE A 9 2.01 -12.31 54.19
CA ILE A 9 3.19 -12.64 55.01
C ILE A 9 4.37 -11.78 54.53
N CYS A 10 4.81 -10.97 55.47
CA CYS A 10 5.94 -10.07 55.46
C CYS A 10 7.24 -10.88 55.54
N TRP A 11 8.22 -10.62 54.68
CA TRP A 11 9.62 -10.74 55.08
C TRP A 11 10.12 -9.35 55.45
N TYR A 12 10.57 -9.28 56.70
CA TYR A 12 10.99 -8.11 57.44
C TYR A 12 11.99 -7.24 56.69
N ILE A 13 11.78 -5.94 56.84
CA ILE A 13 12.56 -4.81 56.37
C ILE A 13 14.02 -4.92 56.84
N GLY A 14 14.95 -4.77 55.91
CA GLY A 14 16.38 -4.62 56.19
C GLY A 14 17.10 -3.98 55.02
N THR A 15 17.22 -2.65 55.07
CA THR A 15 17.98 -1.74 54.19
C THR A 15 17.30 -1.24 52.91
N ASP A 16 17.24 0.08 52.84
CA ASP A 16 16.57 0.92 51.86
C ASP A 16 17.30 0.97 50.51
N ARG A 17 16.53 1.05 49.41
CA ARG A 17 16.92 1.41 48.01
C ARG A 17 17.24 0.33 46.97
N CYS A 18 16.44 -0.73 46.82
CA CYS A 18 16.56 -1.60 45.62
C CYS A 18 15.25 -2.06 44.93
N GLN A 19 14.06 -1.73 45.42
CA GLN A 19 12.81 -2.21 44.80
C GLN A 19 12.17 -1.27 43.76
N LEU A 20 12.58 0.01 43.68
CA LEU A 20 12.01 0.92 42.68
C LEU A 20 12.49 0.66 41.24
N ILE A 21 13.65 0.02 41.06
CA ILE A 21 14.28 -0.16 39.74
C ILE A 21 13.54 -1.23 38.91
N TRP A 22 13.04 -2.29 39.56
CA TRP A 22 12.40 -3.40 38.84
C TRP A 22 10.97 -3.08 38.38
N VAL A 23 10.22 -2.28 39.14
CA VAL A 23 8.88 -1.81 38.71
C VAL A 23 9.01 -0.81 37.55
N PHE A 24 10.05 0.02 37.56
CA PHE A 24 10.32 0.99 36.48
C PHE A 24 10.67 0.31 35.15
N LEU A 25 11.41 -0.80 35.19
CA LEU A 25 11.81 -1.55 33.98
C LEU A 25 10.64 -2.30 33.32
N ILE A 26 9.68 -2.81 34.10
CA ILE A 26 8.47 -3.45 33.56
C ILE A 26 7.52 -2.41 32.94
N PHE A 27 7.44 -1.21 33.53
CA PHE A 27 6.61 -0.12 32.99
C PHE A 27 7.21 0.49 31.70
N LEU A 28 8.53 0.53 31.58
CA LEU A 28 9.23 0.99 30.37
C LEU A 28 9.15 -0.01 29.20
N PHE A 29 9.03 -1.30 29.46
CA PHE A 29 8.93 -2.33 28.39
C PHE A 29 7.55 -2.33 27.70
N SER A 30 6.51 -1.85 28.38
CA SER A 30 5.13 -1.82 27.85
C SER A 30 4.86 -0.73 26.80
N ILE A 31 5.76 0.24 26.63
CA ILE A 31 5.50 1.44 25.81
C ILE A 31 5.75 1.18 24.31
N CYS A 32 6.48 0.14 23.92
CA CYS A 32 6.83 -0.10 22.51
C CYS A 32 5.84 -1.03 21.76
N ALA A 33 5.00 -1.80 22.48
CA ALA A 33 4.25 -2.91 21.89
C ALA A 33 2.80 -2.59 21.47
N SER A 34 2.43 -1.31 21.33
CA SER A 34 1.08 -0.89 20.92
C SER A 34 1.09 0.03 19.69
N GLY A 35 1.93 -0.27 18.70
CA GLY A 35 1.85 0.35 17.38
C GLY A 35 0.98 -0.49 16.45
N LYS A 36 -0.18 0.01 16.03
CA LYS A 36 -0.89 -0.60 14.89
C LYS A 36 0.02 -0.50 13.65
N PRO A 37 0.22 -1.58 12.87
CA PRO A 37 1.04 -1.49 11.66
C PRO A 37 0.36 -0.55 10.66
N LEU A 38 1.15 0.36 10.08
CA LEU A 38 0.70 1.26 9.02
C LEU A 38 0.65 0.50 7.70
N ILE A 39 -0.52 0.45 7.06
CA ILE A 39 -0.74 -0.22 5.77
C ILE A 39 -0.65 0.81 4.65
N ILE A 40 0.40 0.73 3.84
CA ILE A 40 0.59 1.60 2.68
C ILE A 40 0.32 0.79 1.39
N SER A 41 -0.62 1.26 0.58
CA SER A 41 -1.00 0.65 -0.69
C SER A 41 -0.21 1.26 -1.86
N HIS A 42 0.55 0.45 -2.58
CA HIS A 42 1.38 0.90 -3.70
C HIS A 42 0.58 0.96 -5.01
N ASN A 43 0.34 2.17 -5.51
CA ASN A 43 -0.49 2.48 -6.69
C ASN A 43 -1.95 1.99 -6.57
N GLY A 44 -2.45 1.86 -5.33
CA GLY A 44 -3.73 1.25 -5.02
C GLY A 44 -3.68 -0.29 -5.07
N ALA A 45 -4.83 -0.93 -5.22
CA ALA A 45 -4.96 -2.37 -5.40
C ALA A 45 -4.54 -2.82 -6.82
N SER A 46 -3.30 -2.49 -7.21
CA SER A 46 -2.69 -2.75 -8.51
C SER A 46 -2.55 -4.23 -8.89
N GLY A 47 -2.77 -5.13 -7.92
CA GLY A 47 -2.88 -6.58 -8.15
C GLY A 47 -4.25 -7.02 -8.69
N ASP A 48 -5.31 -6.29 -8.35
CA ASP A 48 -6.70 -6.59 -8.73
C ASP A 48 -7.15 -5.74 -9.93
N TYR A 49 -6.80 -4.45 -9.91
CA TYR A 49 -7.18 -3.47 -10.92
C TYR A 49 -5.94 -2.84 -11.55
N ALA A 50 -6.14 -2.14 -12.67
CA ALA A 50 -5.04 -1.41 -13.28
C ALA A 50 -4.58 -0.34 -12.29
N ASP A 51 -3.26 -0.21 -12.18
CA ASP A 51 -2.62 0.69 -11.24
C ASP A 51 -2.99 2.17 -11.48
N CYS A 52 -2.97 2.94 -10.39
CA CYS A 52 -3.33 4.37 -10.39
C CYS A 52 -4.71 4.69 -10.99
N THR A 53 -5.66 3.75 -10.87
CA THR A 53 -7.06 3.97 -11.27
C THR A 53 -7.96 4.18 -10.05
N ASP A 54 -9.09 4.85 -10.26
CA ASP A 54 -10.09 5.06 -9.21
C ASP A 54 -10.56 3.73 -8.59
N LEU A 55 -10.70 2.68 -9.40
CA LEU A 55 -11.08 1.35 -8.92
C LEU A 55 -9.99 0.73 -8.03
N ALA A 56 -8.71 0.87 -8.41
CA ALA A 56 -7.60 0.40 -7.59
C ALA A 56 -7.53 1.16 -6.25
N TYR A 57 -7.78 2.46 -6.27
CA TYR A 57 -7.78 3.28 -5.06
C TYR A 57 -8.99 2.99 -4.16
N GLN A 58 -10.19 2.88 -4.70
CA GLN A 58 -11.38 2.48 -3.95
C GLN A 58 -11.18 1.12 -3.28
N LYS A 59 -10.68 0.14 -4.03
CA LYS A 59 -10.40 -1.19 -3.47
C LYS A 59 -9.35 -1.13 -2.35
N ALA A 60 -8.32 -0.30 -2.49
CA ALA A 60 -7.33 -0.12 -1.42
C ALA A 60 -7.95 0.50 -0.15
N VAL A 61 -8.89 1.44 -0.30
CA VAL A 61 -9.65 1.99 0.84
C VAL A 61 -10.52 0.91 1.47
N ASP A 62 -11.24 0.13 0.67
CA ASP A 62 -12.12 -0.95 1.14
C ASP A 62 -11.35 -2.05 1.87
N ASP A 63 -10.11 -2.32 1.46
CA ASP A 63 -9.20 -3.28 2.10
C ASP A 63 -8.55 -2.74 3.39
N GLY A 64 -8.79 -1.47 3.73
CA GLY A 64 -8.31 -0.85 4.96
C GLY A 64 -6.88 -0.31 4.89
N ALA A 65 -6.42 0.14 3.71
CA ALA A 65 -5.16 0.84 3.61
C ALA A 65 -5.21 2.19 4.36
N ASP A 66 -4.21 2.46 5.19
CA ASP A 66 -4.07 3.73 5.91
C ASP A 66 -3.53 4.84 5.00
N VAL A 67 -2.66 4.48 4.05
CA VAL A 67 -2.05 5.41 3.08
C VAL A 67 -2.11 4.81 1.69
N ILE A 68 -2.40 5.64 0.70
CA ILE A 68 -2.41 5.26 -0.72
C ILE A 68 -1.32 6.02 -1.45
N ASP A 69 -0.47 5.28 -2.15
CA ASP A 69 0.58 5.84 -2.99
C ASP A 69 0.01 6.26 -4.35
N CYS A 70 0.32 7.48 -4.75
CA CYS A 70 0.03 8.05 -6.06
C CYS A 70 1.31 8.74 -6.55
N PRO A 71 2.14 8.06 -7.37
CA PRO A 71 3.25 8.70 -8.04
C PRO A 71 2.70 9.74 -9.02
N VAL A 72 3.06 11.00 -8.77
CA VAL A 72 2.53 12.13 -9.53
C VAL A 72 3.40 12.39 -10.75
N GLN A 73 2.76 12.48 -11.92
CA GLN A 73 3.37 12.92 -13.18
C GLN A 73 2.72 14.21 -13.66
N VAL A 74 3.46 14.97 -14.47
CA VAL A 74 3.00 16.22 -15.08
C VAL A 74 2.65 15.99 -16.55
N THR A 75 1.51 16.52 -16.96
CA THR A 75 1.06 16.60 -18.36
C THR A 75 1.56 17.86 -19.04
N ARG A 76 1.46 17.94 -20.38
CA ARG A 76 1.91 19.11 -21.16
C ARG A 76 1.25 20.42 -20.73
N ASP A 77 -0.01 20.35 -20.32
CA ASP A 77 -0.82 21.46 -19.84
C ASP A 77 -0.60 21.77 -18.34
N GLY A 78 0.35 21.10 -17.69
CA GLY A 78 0.71 21.35 -16.30
C GLY A 78 -0.23 20.70 -15.27
N ILE A 79 -1.12 19.81 -15.71
CA ILE A 79 -2.02 19.09 -14.82
C ILE A 79 -1.30 17.86 -14.24
N LEU A 80 -1.49 17.65 -12.95
CA LEU A 80 -0.94 16.53 -12.21
C LEU A 80 -1.83 15.29 -12.35
N ILE A 81 -1.23 14.14 -12.67
CA ILE A 81 -1.91 12.86 -12.79
C ILE A 81 -1.18 11.78 -12.00
N CYS A 82 -1.92 10.81 -11.43
CA CYS A 82 -1.33 9.63 -10.83
C CYS A 82 -0.90 8.65 -11.93
N MET A 83 0.40 8.40 -12.08
CA MET A 83 0.93 7.32 -12.92
C MET A 83 2.27 6.79 -12.40
N SER A 84 2.36 5.47 -12.41
CA SER A 84 3.51 4.63 -12.04
C SER A 84 4.80 4.90 -12.81
N SER A 85 4.70 5.15 -14.13
CA SER A 85 5.84 5.48 -14.98
C SER A 85 5.59 6.76 -15.75
N ILE A 86 6.66 7.49 -16.02
CA ILE A 86 6.65 8.67 -16.89
C ILE A 86 6.58 8.28 -18.38
N ASP A 87 7.01 7.06 -18.71
CA ASP A 87 6.90 6.52 -20.07
C ASP A 87 5.57 5.75 -20.21
N LEU A 88 4.65 6.34 -20.97
CA LEU A 88 3.32 5.81 -21.21
C LEU A 88 3.34 4.44 -21.89
N ILE A 89 4.45 4.05 -22.53
CA ILE A 89 4.59 2.75 -23.18
C ILE A 89 4.51 1.59 -22.19
N GLU A 90 4.97 1.80 -20.96
CA GLU A 90 5.09 0.73 -19.95
C GLU A 90 3.71 0.35 -19.37
N ASP A 91 2.89 1.36 -19.08
CA ASP A 91 1.67 1.19 -18.27
C ASP A 91 0.38 1.46 -19.05
N THR A 92 0.45 1.83 -20.33
CA THR A 92 -0.73 2.16 -21.14
C THR A 92 -0.71 1.56 -22.54
N THR A 93 -1.83 1.70 -23.26
CA THR A 93 -1.98 1.27 -24.65
C THR A 93 -1.52 2.31 -25.68
N VAL A 94 -0.63 3.25 -25.31
CA VAL A 94 -0.20 4.35 -26.19
C VAL A 94 0.37 3.89 -27.53
N THR A 95 0.99 2.72 -27.57
CA THR A 95 1.54 2.11 -28.80
C THR A 95 0.46 1.78 -29.85
N LYS A 96 -0.79 1.60 -29.43
CA LYS A 96 -1.96 1.33 -30.29
C LYS A 96 -2.79 2.59 -30.58
N SER A 97 -2.39 3.72 -30.02
CA SER A 97 -3.08 5.00 -30.14
C SER A 97 -2.49 5.83 -31.29
N PRO A 98 -3.16 6.91 -31.75
CA PRO A 98 -2.59 7.82 -32.75
C PRO A 98 -1.29 8.50 -32.30
N PHE A 99 -0.96 8.45 -31.00
CA PHE A 99 0.23 9.06 -30.42
C PHE A 99 1.49 8.19 -30.51
N SER A 100 1.40 7.00 -31.13
CA SER A 100 2.55 6.09 -31.29
C SER A 100 3.75 6.72 -32.02
N SER A 101 3.51 7.74 -32.85
CA SER A 101 4.57 8.50 -33.54
C SER A 101 5.16 9.66 -32.74
N GLN A 102 4.59 10.05 -31.59
CA GLN A 102 5.05 11.16 -30.76
C GLN A 102 6.18 10.77 -29.80
N VAL A 103 7.17 10.06 -30.33
CA VAL A 103 8.29 9.56 -29.55
C VAL A 103 9.26 10.70 -29.28
N SER A 104 9.76 10.78 -28.05
CA SER A 104 10.78 11.74 -27.64
C SER A 104 11.96 11.05 -26.99
N VAL A 105 13.15 11.63 -27.14
CA VAL A 105 14.37 11.16 -26.51
C VAL A 105 14.79 12.21 -25.49
N VAL A 106 14.74 11.84 -24.21
CA VAL A 106 15.22 12.68 -23.11
C VAL A 106 16.32 11.90 -22.38
N PRO A 107 17.60 12.10 -22.74
CA PRO A 107 18.71 11.30 -22.23
C PRO A 107 18.85 11.30 -20.70
N GLN A 108 18.30 12.31 -20.03
CA GLN A 108 18.29 12.47 -18.58
C GLN A 108 17.32 11.51 -17.88
N ILE A 109 16.27 11.07 -18.58
CA ILE A 109 15.21 10.21 -18.04
C ILE A 109 15.42 8.78 -18.54
N LYS A 110 15.54 8.61 -19.86
CA LYS A 110 15.68 7.31 -20.52
C LYS A 110 16.59 7.46 -21.74
N LYS A 111 17.56 6.55 -21.88
CA LYS A 111 18.47 6.53 -23.04
C LYS A 111 17.76 6.17 -24.35
N THR A 112 16.61 5.51 -24.25
CA THR A 112 15.79 5.07 -25.37
C THR A 112 14.65 6.04 -25.61
N ALA A 113 14.23 6.14 -26.87
CA ALA A 113 13.06 6.91 -27.27
C ALA A 113 11.78 6.32 -26.61
N GLY A 114 10.97 7.18 -26.00
CA GLY A 114 9.74 6.80 -25.30
C GLY A 114 8.63 7.83 -25.53
N ILE A 115 7.43 7.54 -25.04
CA ILE A 115 6.30 8.48 -25.13
C ILE A 115 5.99 8.95 -23.73
N PHE A 116 6.31 10.21 -23.44
CA PHE A 116 6.25 10.73 -22.08
C PHE A 116 4.96 11.50 -21.78
N THR A 117 4.58 11.54 -20.50
CA THR A 117 3.38 12.26 -20.04
C THR A 117 3.39 13.75 -20.35
N PHE A 118 4.55 14.40 -20.23
CA PHE A 118 4.70 15.84 -20.42
C PHE A 118 4.59 16.30 -21.88
N ASN A 119 4.49 15.36 -22.82
CA ASN A 119 4.27 15.66 -24.24
C ASN A 119 2.78 15.66 -24.62
N LEU A 120 1.92 15.02 -23.81
CA LEU A 120 0.49 14.89 -24.05
C LEU A 120 -0.31 15.73 -23.05
N THR A 121 -1.46 16.20 -23.49
CA THR A 121 -2.44 16.84 -22.61
C THR A 121 -3.22 15.81 -21.81
N LEU A 122 -3.77 16.22 -20.66
CA LEU A 122 -4.65 15.33 -19.87
C LEU A 122 -5.80 14.75 -20.72
N ASP A 123 -6.41 15.61 -21.53
CA ASP A 123 -7.54 15.27 -22.40
C ASP A 123 -7.20 14.17 -23.41
N GLU A 124 -6.01 14.23 -24.01
CA GLU A 124 -5.53 13.21 -24.95
C GLU A 124 -5.30 11.87 -24.24
N ILE A 125 -4.71 11.91 -23.05
CA ILE A 125 -4.44 10.73 -22.21
C ILE A 125 -5.75 10.05 -21.81
N GLN A 126 -6.71 10.80 -21.25
CA GLN A 126 -7.97 10.23 -20.75
C GLN A 126 -8.86 9.66 -21.86
N LYS A 127 -8.92 10.32 -23.03
CA LYS A 127 -9.81 9.91 -24.12
C LYS A 127 -9.26 8.74 -24.94
N ASN A 128 -7.93 8.66 -25.12
CA ASN A 128 -7.33 7.74 -26.08
C ASN A 128 -6.54 6.60 -25.44
N LEU A 129 -6.11 6.74 -24.18
CA LEU A 129 -5.26 5.76 -23.53
C LEU A 129 -6.04 4.95 -22.52
N LYS A 130 -5.77 3.65 -22.49
CA LYS A 130 -6.24 2.74 -21.44
C LYS A 130 -5.04 2.25 -20.65
N ARG A 131 -5.22 2.12 -19.33
CA ARG A 131 -4.21 1.54 -18.45
C ARG A 131 -4.08 0.04 -18.74
N LYS A 132 -2.85 -0.46 -18.70
CA LYS A 132 -2.53 -1.87 -18.85
C LYS A 132 -2.55 -2.50 -17.47
N LEU A 133 -3.32 -3.57 -17.31
CA LEU A 133 -3.19 -4.43 -16.15
C LEU A 133 -1.81 -5.11 -16.20
N ILE A 134 -0.93 -4.77 -15.28
CA ILE A 134 0.34 -5.48 -15.06
C ILE A 134 0.07 -6.71 -14.17
N SER A 135 -1.06 -7.38 -14.38
CA SER A 135 -1.39 -8.65 -13.74
C SER A 135 -1.06 -9.79 -14.69
N SER A 136 0.21 -9.88 -15.09
CA SER A 136 0.77 -11.12 -15.67
C SER A 136 1.43 -11.99 -14.61
N CYS A 137 1.30 -11.62 -13.34
CA CYS A 137 1.94 -12.33 -12.25
C CYS A 137 0.95 -13.36 -11.69
N PHE A 138 1.14 -14.63 -12.07
CA PHE A 138 0.48 -15.78 -11.41
C PHE A 138 0.68 -15.74 -9.88
N ILE A 139 1.79 -15.13 -9.44
CA ILE A 139 2.07 -14.84 -8.04
C ILE A 139 1.17 -13.71 -7.51
N CYS A 140 0.78 -12.68 -8.26
CA CYS A 140 -0.19 -11.68 -7.77
C CYS A 140 -1.59 -12.25 -7.59
N ILE A 141 -2.06 -13.17 -8.45
CA ILE A 141 -3.31 -13.92 -8.22
C ILE A 141 -3.22 -14.71 -6.90
N LEU A 142 -2.09 -15.38 -6.66
CA LEU A 142 -1.83 -16.03 -5.38
C LEU A 142 -1.67 -15.03 -4.23
N THR A 143 -1.11 -13.85 -4.48
CA THR A 143 -0.84 -12.84 -3.45
C THR A 143 -2.10 -12.10 -3.08
N VAL A 144 -3.09 -11.93 -3.96
CA VAL A 144 -4.44 -11.47 -3.57
C VAL A 144 -5.10 -12.51 -2.66
N THR A 145 -4.97 -13.79 -3.02
CA THR A 145 -5.36 -14.91 -2.15
C THR A 145 -4.64 -14.87 -0.78
N LEU A 146 -3.39 -14.39 -0.73
CA LEU A 146 -2.58 -14.28 0.49
C LEU A 146 -2.63 -12.90 1.20
N LYS A 147 -3.00 -11.81 0.53
CA LYS A 147 -3.06 -10.42 1.06
C LYS A 147 -4.21 -10.30 2.06
N LEU A 148 -5.25 -11.09 1.84
CA LEU A 148 -6.35 -11.33 2.78
C LEU A 148 -5.94 -12.19 3.99
N LYS A 149 -4.69 -12.67 4.03
CA LYS A 149 -4.12 -13.46 5.14
C LYS A 149 -2.98 -12.72 5.85
N SER A 150 -3.12 -11.39 6.05
CA SER A 150 -2.28 -10.66 7.00
C SER A 150 -3.09 -10.33 8.25
N SER A 151 -3.03 -11.26 9.18
CA SER A 151 -3.74 -11.31 10.45
C SER A 151 -3.16 -10.30 11.45
N ASN A 152 -3.99 -9.37 11.94
CA ASN A 152 -3.96 -9.05 13.35
C ASN A 152 -5.23 -9.62 13.98
N ASN A 153 -5.07 -10.82 14.53
CA ASN A 153 -6.06 -11.67 15.19
C ASN A 153 -6.95 -12.49 14.26
N MET A 154 -6.39 -13.58 13.71
CA MET A 154 -7.06 -14.87 13.45
C MET A 154 -8.56 -14.75 13.16
N ILE A 155 -8.88 -14.09 12.05
CA ILE A 155 -10.28 -13.84 11.69
C ILE A 155 -10.75 -15.03 10.84
N ASN A 156 -11.60 -15.86 11.44
CA ASN A 156 -12.39 -16.85 10.74
C ASN A 156 -13.24 -16.17 9.68
N PHE A 157 -12.85 -16.27 8.41
CA PHE A 157 -13.75 -16.01 7.28
C PHE A 157 -13.56 -17.11 6.25
N LEU A 158 -14.06 -18.28 6.61
CA LEU A 158 -14.43 -19.30 5.64
C LEU A 158 -15.72 -18.88 4.94
N GLU A 159 -15.67 -19.03 3.62
CA GLU A 159 -16.77 -19.21 2.67
C GLU A 159 -17.81 -18.09 2.57
N LYS A 160 -17.75 -17.37 1.44
CA LYS A 160 -18.88 -17.40 0.50
C LYS A 160 -18.39 -17.56 -0.94
N PRO A 161 -18.94 -18.50 -1.72
CA PRO A 161 -18.65 -18.65 -3.13
C PRO A 161 -19.54 -17.71 -3.98
N ALA A 162 -19.13 -17.57 -5.24
CA ALA A 162 -19.90 -17.08 -6.40
C ALA A 162 -20.15 -15.56 -6.45
N TYR A 163 -20.08 -14.84 -7.59
CA TYR A 163 -19.80 -15.15 -8.99
C TYR A 163 -19.87 -13.81 -9.75
N ARG A 164 -18.99 -13.59 -10.73
CA ARG A 164 -19.39 -13.43 -12.13
C ARG A 164 -18.22 -13.72 -13.06
#